data_AF-A0A662Q981-F1
#
_entry.id   AF-A0A662Q981-F1
#
_cell.length_a   1.000
_cell.length_b   1.000
_cell.length_c   1.000
_cell.angle_alpha   90.00
_cell.angle_beta   90.00
_cell.angle_gamma   90.00
#
_symmetry.space_group_name_H-M   'P 1'
#
loop_
_entity.id
_entity.type
_entity.pdbx_description
1 polymer ?
#
loop_
_entity_poly.entity_id
_entity_poly.type
_entity_poly.pdbx_seq_one_letter_code
_entity_poly.pdbx_strand_id
1 'polypeptide(L)'
;SADAEKICARAGVRRRTRDVEEDLEKARSIIGDKIPWNVLRPSVRKVLVEAARENASAHVDVVVTQDIHRLIRLSGSLNGKTGLKAAPIDPNSLDDFDPEYAPVAFPMDEEVHVKIIRSHRVRLAGFELPPTSNKILKLPLAVAILLLCRGVATLP
;
A
#
# COMPACT_ATOMS: atom_id res chain seq x y z
N SER A 1 -14.24 -11.19 -23.00
CA SER A 1 -13.12 -10.23 -23.18
C SER A 1 -12.48 -9.98 -21.83
N ALA A 2 -11.14 -9.94 -21.80
CA ALA A 2 -10.36 -9.70 -20.57
C ALA A 2 -10.73 -8.36 -19.89
N ASP A 3 -11.18 -7.36 -20.67
CA ASP A 3 -11.59 -6.06 -20.13
C ASP A 3 -12.93 -6.15 -19.38
N ALA A 4 -13.91 -6.87 -19.94
CA ALA A 4 -15.22 -7.08 -19.31
C ALA A 4 -15.09 -7.86 -17.99
N GLU A 5 -14.21 -8.86 -17.94
CA GLU A 5 -13.92 -9.60 -16.71
C GLU A 5 -13.30 -8.72 -15.62
N LYS A 6 -12.32 -7.87 -15.99
CA LYS A 6 -11.70 -6.91 -15.04
C LYS A 6 -12.72 -5.92 -14.49
N ILE A 7 -13.60 -5.38 -15.35
CA ILE A 7 -14.67 -4.45 -14.95
C ILE A 7 -15.63 -5.15 -13.98
N CYS A 8 -16.09 -6.35 -14.33
CA CYS A 8 -16.97 -7.14 -13.48
C CYS A 8 -16.33 -7.52 -12.13
N ALA A 9 -15.04 -7.86 -12.13
CA ALA A 9 -14.29 -8.14 -10.90
C ALA A 9 -14.20 -6.91 -9.99
N ARG A 10 -13.86 -5.75 -10.54
CA ARG A 10 -13.80 -4.48 -9.79
C ARG A 10 -15.15 -4.05 -9.22
N ALA A 11 -16.23 -4.27 -9.97
CA ALA A 11 -17.58 -4.00 -9.50
C ALA A 11 -18.13 -5.07 -8.52
N GLY A 12 -17.38 -6.15 -8.23
CA GLY A 12 -17.83 -7.24 -7.35
C GLY A 12 -18.93 -8.13 -7.94
N VAL A 13 -19.08 -8.19 -9.28
CA VAL A 13 -20.16 -8.93 -9.96
C VAL A 13 -19.60 -10.01 -10.89
N ARG A 14 -19.82 -11.30 -10.60
CA ARG A 14 -19.32 -12.41 -11.44
C ARG A 14 -20.26 -12.88 -12.58
N ARG A 15 -21.56 -12.60 -12.51
CA ARG A 15 -22.56 -13.21 -13.44
C ARG A 15 -22.87 -12.39 -14.69
N ARG A 16 -22.28 -11.20 -14.88
CA ARG A 16 -22.71 -10.24 -15.93
C ARG A 16 -21.65 -9.94 -16.98
N THR A 17 -20.58 -10.73 -17.05
CA THR A 17 -19.47 -10.50 -17.99
C THR A 17 -19.93 -10.45 -19.44
N ARG A 18 -20.83 -11.36 -19.85
CA ARG A 18 -21.35 -11.40 -21.22
C ARG A 18 -22.14 -10.14 -21.58
N ASP A 19 -22.95 -9.66 -20.64
CA ASP A 19 -23.76 -8.46 -20.86
C ASP A 19 -22.90 -7.21 -21.01
N VAL A 20 -21.85 -7.11 -20.18
CA VAL A 20 -20.89 -6.02 -20.23
C VAL A 20 -20.11 -6.07 -21.55
N GLU A 21 -19.70 -7.25 -21.98
CA GLU A 21 -18.97 -7.43 -23.24
C GLU A 21 -19.80 -7.03 -24.47
N GLU A 22 -21.03 -7.54 -24.58
CA GLU A 22 -21.94 -7.19 -25.66
C GLU A 22 -22.22 -5.67 -25.73
N ASP A 23 -22.39 -5.03 -24.57
CA ASP A 23 -22.69 -3.60 -24.50
C ASP A 23 -21.45 -2.73 -24.79
N LEU A 24 -20.25 -3.19 -24.42
CA LEU A 24 -18.99 -2.54 -24.77
C LEU A 24 -18.72 -2.64 -26.27
N GLU A 25 -19.00 -3.77 -26.91
CA GLU A 25 -18.90 -3.93 -28.36
C GLU A 25 -19.87 -3.00 -29.10
N LYS A 26 -21.13 -2.91 -28.63
CA LYS A 26 -22.12 -1.95 -29.15
C LYS A 26 -21.69 -0.50 -28.96
N ALA A 27 -21.05 -0.17 -27.84
CA ALA A 27 -20.53 1.17 -27.61
C ALA A 27 -19.33 1.48 -28.54
N ARG A 28 -18.45 0.50 -28.77
CA ARG A 28 -17.29 0.63 -29.66
C ARG A 28 -17.69 0.86 -31.12
N SER A 29 -18.78 0.26 -31.59
CA SER A 29 -19.25 0.46 -32.96
C SER A 29 -19.84 1.84 -33.24
N ILE A 30 -20.14 2.62 -32.19
CA ILE A 30 -20.78 3.94 -32.28
C ILE A 30 -19.75 5.10 -32.29
N ILE A 31 -18.45 4.78 -32.24
CA ILE A 31 -17.25 5.64 -32.34
C ILE A 31 -17.50 7.16 -32.16
N GLY A 32 -17.17 7.64 -30.97
CA GLY A 32 -16.95 9.06 -30.66
C GLY A 32 -16.28 9.21 -29.28
N ASP A 33 -15.95 10.44 -28.89
CA ASP A 33 -15.30 10.76 -27.60
C ASP A 33 -16.20 10.52 -26.36
N LYS A 34 -17.46 10.16 -26.57
CA LYS A 34 -18.46 10.01 -25.51
C LYS A 34 -19.05 8.62 -25.51
N ILE A 35 -19.04 7.99 -24.34
CA ILE A 35 -19.73 6.71 -24.11
C ILE A 35 -21.24 6.94 -24.34
N PRO A 36 -21.89 6.21 -25.27
CA PRO A 36 -23.33 6.36 -25.52
C PRO A 36 -24.13 5.67 -24.41
N TRP A 37 -24.24 6.33 -23.25
CA TRP A 37 -24.88 5.78 -22.04
C TRP A 37 -26.33 5.32 -22.25
N ASN A 38 -27.03 5.91 -23.22
CA ASN A 38 -28.38 5.53 -23.61
C ASN A 38 -28.46 4.17 -24.32
N VAL A 39 -27.37 3.70 -24.92
CA VAL A 39 -27.28 2.41 -25.64
C VAL A 39 -26.96 1.25 -24.68
N LEU A 40 -26.37 1.57 -23.53
CA LEU A 40 -26.00 0.58 -22.51
C LEU A 40 -27.20 0.19 -21.65
N ARG A 41 -27.32 -1.10 -21.35
CA ARG A 41 -28.33 -1.60 -20.42
C ARG A 41 -28.16 -0.92 -19.05
N PRO A 42 -29.27 -0.60 -18.34
CA PRO A 42 -29.19 -0.03 -16.99
C PRO A 42 -28.32 -0.87 -16.02
N SER A 43 -28.37 -2.20 -16.17
CA SER A 43 -27.55 -3.14 -15.39
C SER A 43 -26.05 -3.00 -15.67
N VAL A 44 -25.67 -2.80 -16.94
CA VAL A 44 -24.28 -2.59 -17.37
C VAL A 44 -23.78 -1.22 -16.94
N ARG A 45 -24.61 -0.17 -17.07
CA ARG A 45 -24.28 1.17 -16.54
C ARG A 45 -23.97 1.13 -15.06
N LYS A 46 -24.77 0.43 -14.26
CA LYS A 46 -24.52 0.26 -12.83
C LYS A 46 -23.17 -0.42 -12.58
N VAL A 47 -22.86 -1.49 -13.31
CA VAL A 47 -21.57 -2.19 -13.20
C VAL A 47 -20.40 -1.27 -13.55
N LEU A 48 -20.51 -0.47 -14.62
CA LEU A 48 -19.46 0.47 -15.01
C LEU A 48 -19.24 1.58 -13.97
N VAL A 49 -20.32 2.14 -13.41
CA VAL A 49 -20.22 3.17 -12.35
C VAL A 49 -19.60 2.60 -11.08
N GLU A 50 -19.98 1.39 -10.67
CA GLU A 50 -19.38 0.72 -9.51
C GLU A 50 -17.89 0.44 -9.74
N ALA A 51 -17.52 -0.08 -10.92
CA ALA A 51 -16.12 -0.30 -11.27
C ALA A 51 -15.31 1.01 -11.34
N ALA A 52 -15.91 2.08 -11.85
CA ALA A 52 -15.28 3.40 -11.89
C ALA A 52 -15.12 3.98 -10.48
N ARG A 53 -16.13 3.84 -9.62
CA ARG A 53 -16.06 4.26 -8.21
C ARG A 53 -14.93 3.52 -7.49
N GLU A 54 -14.83 2.21 -7.66
CA GLU A 54 -13.78 1.41 -7.03
C GLU A 54 -12.39 1.74 -7.58
N ASN A 55 -12.28 2.08 -8.87
CA ASN A 55 -11.01 2.47 -9.47
C ASN A 55 -10.57 3.88 -9.07
N ALA A 56 -11.52 4.78 -8.81
CA ALA A 56 -11.27 6.17 -8.43
C ALA A 56 -11.28 6.39 -6.91
N SER A 57 -11.63 5.37 -6.11
CA SER A 57 -11.74 5.51 -4.66
C SER A 57 -10.35 5.62 -4.02
N ALA A 58 -10.23 6.56 -3.08
CA ALA A 58 -9.11 6.60 -2.17
C ALA A 58 -9.47 5.82 -0.89
N HIS A 59 -8.63 4.85 -0.53
CA HIS A 59 -8.79 4.05 0.69
C HIS A 59 -8.24 4.82 1.90
N VAL A 60 -9.01 5.82 2.35
CA VAL A 60 -8.66 6.64 3.51
C VAL A 60 -9.32 6.09 4.77
N ASP A 61 -8.64 6.21 5.91
CA ASP A 61 -9.24 5.95 7.21
C ASP A 61 -10.14 7.14 7.58
N VAL A 62 -11.44 6.98 7.33
CA VAL A 62 -12.48 8.01 7.52
C VAL A 62 -12.53 8.55 8.94
N VAL A 63 -12.23 7.72 9.95
CA VAL A 63 -12.22 8.15 11.36
C VAL A 63 -11.14 9.20 11.61
N VAL A 64 -10.02 9.15 10.88
CA VAL A 64 -8.97 10.18 10.95
C VAL A 64 -9.45 11.50 10.37
N THR A 65 -10.16 11.45 9.23
CA THR A 65 -10.53 12.64 8.47
C THR A 65 -11.66 13.45 9.09
N GLN A 66 -12.54 12.81 9.86
CA GLN A 66 -13.71 13.44 10.47
C GLN A 66 -13.40 14.04 11.85
N ASP A 67 -12.35 13.55 12.52
CA ASP A 67 -11.98 13.98 13.87
C ASP A 67 -11.14 15.27 13.85
N ILE A 68 -11.76 16.38 14.24
CA ILE A 68 -11.12 17.71 14.31
C ILE A 68 -10.15 17.86 15.49
N HIS A 69 -10.13 16.91 16.43
CA HIS A 69 -9.28 16.95 17.62
C HIS A 69 -8.17 15.90 17.60
N ARG A 70 -7.95 15.27 16.44
CA ARG A 70 -6.99 14.18 16.35
C ARG A 70 -5.55 14.67 16.47
N LEU A 71 -4.77 13.96 17.28
CA LEU A 71 -3.32 14.13 17.34
C LEU A 71 -2.66 13.50 16.11
N ILE A 72 -1.87 14.30 15.40
CA ILE A 72 -1.04 13.85 14.28
C ILE A 72 0.39 13.66 14.77
N ARG A 73 1.06 12.62 14.25
CA ARG A 73 2.47 12.38 14.56
C ARG A 73 3.31 13.54 14.02
N LEU A 74 4.20 14.07 14.87
CA LEU A 74 5.11 15.14 14.49
C LEU A 74 6.06 14.69 13.37
N SER A 75 6.19 15.48 12.31
CA SER A 75 7.12 15.21 11.21
C SER A 75 8.56 15.09 11.72
N GLY A 76 9.30 14.11 11.18
CA GLY A 76 10.67 13.80 11.63
C GLY A 76 10.77 13.04 12.95
N SER A 77 9.69 12.90 13.73
CA SER A 77 9.72 12.11 14.98
C SER A 77 9.88 10.62 14.72
N LEU A 78 10.43 9.89 15.69
CA LEU A 78 10.57 8.44 15.62
C LEU A 78 9.26 7.73 15.98
N ASN A 79 8.90 6.72 15.19
CA ASN A 79 7.80 5.82 15.52
C ASN A 79 8.26 4.76 16.52
N GLY A 80 7.74 4.79 17.74
CA GLY A 80 8.14 3.85 18.81
C GLY A 80 7.95 2.36 18.50
N LYS A 81 7.14 1.99 17.50
CA LYS A 81 6.94 0.59 17.08
C LYS A 81 7.95 0.10 16.05
N THR A 82 8.64 1.01 15.35
CA THR A 82 9.56 0.65 14.26
C THR A 82 10.93 1.30 14.37
N GLY A 83 11.10 2.34 15.18
CA GLY A 83 12.32 3.15 15.22
C GLY A 83 12.58 3.94 13.93
N LEU A 84 11.65 3.93 12.97
CA LEU A 84 11.74 4.71 11.74
C LEU A 84 11.21 6.12 11.96
N LYS A 85 11.75 7.10 11.23
CA LYS A 85 11.25 8.47 11.30
C LYS A 85 9.98 8.62 10.47
N ALA A 86 9.08 9.50 10.94
CA ALA A 86 7.97 10.02 10.15
C ALA A 86 8.53 10.97 9.08
N ALA A 87 9.11 10.39 8.02
CA ALA A 87 9.78 11.12 6.96
C ALA A 87 8.79 12.06 6.27
N PRO A 88 9.05 13.38 6.22
CA PRO A 88 8.26 14.29 5.40
C PRO A 88 8.49 13.98 3.92
N ILE A 89 7.47 14.18 3.10
CA ILE A 89 7.49 13.95 1.64
C ILE A 89 6.95 15.21 0.98
N ASP A 90 7.62 15.69 -0.07
CA ASP A 90 7.05 16.70 -0.97
C ASP A 90 6.00 16.02 -1.86
N PRO A 91 4.74 16.50 -1.90
CA PRO A 91 3.73 15.94 -2.78
C PRO A 91 4.15 15.83 -4.25
N ASN A 92 5.05 16.70 -4.73
CA ASN A 92 5.54 16.67 -6.11
C ASN A 92 6.64 15.61 -6.34
N SER A 93 7.20 15.03 -5.29
CA SER A 93 8.24 13.99 -5.34
C SER A 93 7.77 12.66 -4.76
N LEU A 94 6.44 12.41 -4.73
CA LEU A 94 5.88 11.20 -4.15
C LEU A 94 6.39 9.94 -4.86
N ASP A 95 6.55 10.00 -6.19
CA ASP A 95 7.00 8.88 -7.00
C ASP A 95 8.46 8.48 -6.71
N ASP A 96 9.26 9.40 -6.15
CA ASP A 96 10.67 9.18 -5.80
C ASP A 96 10.85 8.65 -4.37
N PHE A 97 9.78 8.55 -3.58
CA PHE A 97 9.88 8.15 -2.18
C PHE A 97 10.17 6.65 -2.03
N ASP A 98 11.38 6.31 -1.58
CA ASP A 98 11.74 4.93 -1.26
C ASP A 98 11.52 4.61 0.23
N PRO A 99 10.52 3.77 0.59
CA PRO A 99 10.23 3.42 1.97
C PRO A 99 11.31 2.57 2.64
N GLU A 100 12.24 1.96 1.90
CA GLU A 100 13.34 1.19 2.49
C GLU A 100 14.49 2.09 2.98
N TYR A 101 14.63 3.30 2.42
CA TYR A 101 15.75 4.21 2.71
C TYR A 101 15.29 5.51 3.37
N ALA A 102 14.28 6.16 2.80
CA ALA A 102 13.84 7.49 3.24
C ALA A 102 13.49 7.58 4.73
N PRO A 103 12.85 6.58 5.38
CA PRO A 103 12.49 6.65 6.79
C PRO A 103 13.56 6.11 7.75
N VAL A 104 14.73 5.71 7.25
CA VAL A 104 15.86 5.27 8.09
C VAL A 104 16.44 6.49 8.83
N ALA A 105 16.54 6.36 10.15
CA ALA A 105 16.95 7.44 11.05
C ALA A 105 18.30 7.17 11.74
N PHE A 106 18.75 5.92 11.70
CA PHE A 106 19.96 5.45 12.38
C PHE A 106 20.99 4.96 11.36
N PRO A 107 22.28 4.99 11.69
CA PRO A 107 23.35 4.51 10.81
C PRO A 107 23.20 3.03 10.44
N MET A 108 23.70 2.69 9.25
CA MET A 108 23.78 1.31 8.72
C MET A 108 25.18 0.73 8.84
N ASP A 109 26.18 1.56 9.09
CA ASP A 109 27.60 1.24 9.24
C ASP A 109 28.02 0.97 10.69
N GLU A 110 27.19 1.36 11.66
CA GLU A 110 27.34 0.95 13.06
C GLU A 110 26.64 -0.38 13.31
N GLU A 111 27.27 -1.28 14.05
CA GLU A 111 26.74 -2.61 14.32
C GLU A 111 26.59 -2.91 15.82
N VAL A 112 25.51 -3.60 16.19
CA VAL A 112 25.21 -4.00 17.58
C VAL A 112 24.80 -5.47 17.64
N HIS A 113 25.11 -6.12 18.76
CA HIS A 113 24.65 -7.48 19.04
C HIS A 113 23.22 -7.47 19.56
N VAL A 114 22.35 -8.26 18.95
CA VAL A 114 20.97 -8.47 19.41
C VAL A 114 20.63 -9.96 19.39
N LYS A 115 19.84 -10.39 20.36
CA LYS A 115 19.24 -11.73 20.40
C LYS A 115 17.90 -11.70 19.69
N ILE A 116 17.81 -12.37 18.56
CA ILE A 116 16.57 -12.54 17.80
C ILE A 116 15.71 -13.61 18.48
N ILE A 117 14.47 -13.24 18.83
CA ILE A 117 13.45 -14.18 19.33
C ILE A 117 12.89 -14.95 18.13
N ARG A 118 12.20 -14.22 17.24
CA ARG A 118 11.64 -14.75 15.98
C ARG A 118 11.30 -13.59 15.04
N SER A 119 11.97 -13.53 13.89
CA SER A 119 11.70 -12.55 12.84
C SER A 119 11.37 -13.22 11.51
N HIS A 120 10.47 -12.62 10.74
CA HIS A 120 10.31 -12.90 9.31
C HIS A 120 11.46 -12.26 8.53
N ARG A 121 11.43 -12.38 7.20
CA ARG A 121 12.37 -11.65 6.34
C ARG A 121 12.22 -10.15 6.58
N VAL A 122 13.34 -9.46 6.75
CA VAL A 122 13.39 -8.00 6.90
C VAL A 122 14.28 -7.42 5.82
N ARG A 123 13.86 -6.30 5.23
CA ARG A 123 14.66 -5.48 4.34
C ARG A 123 14.65 -4.04 4.83
N LEU A 124 15.82 -3.42 4.88
CA LEU A 124 15.97 -2.02 5.28
C LEU A 124 17.27 -1.48 4.70
N ALA A 125 17.20 -0.38 3.94
CA ALA A 125 18.34 0.27 3.29
C ALA A 125 19.33 -0.71 2.62
N GLY A 126 18.81 -1.65 1.83
CA GLY A 126 19.60 -2.65 1.11
C GLY A 126 20.12 -3.83 1.95
N PHE A 127 19.95 -3.81 3.28
CA PHE A 127 20.25 -4.95 4.14
C PHE A 127 19.09 -5.95 4.14
N GLU A 128 19.39 -7.23 3.91
CA GLU A 128 18.42 -8.31 4.01
C GLU A 128 18.72 -9.26 5.16
N LEU A 129 17.75 -9.43 6.06
CA LEU A 129 17.76 -10.49 7.08
C LEU A 129 16.80 -11.60 6.65
N PRO A 130 17.25 -12.84 6.41
CA PRO A 130 16.34 -13.95 6.20
C PRO A 130 15.56 -14.29 7.49
N PRO A 131 14.43 -15.01 7.39
CA PRO A 131 13.70 -15.47 8.57
C PRO A 131 14.63 -16.17 9.56
N THR A 132 14.66 -15.67 10.80
CA THR A 132 15.64 -16.08 11.81
C THR A 132 14.97 -16.15 13.18
N SER A 133 15.35 -17.14 13.99
CA SER A 133 14.85 -17.32 15.36
C SER A 133 15.94 -17.86 16.28
N ASN A 134 15.89 -17.45 17.56
CA ASN A 134 16.77 -17.90 18.64
C ASN A 134 18.27 -17.81 18.32
N LYS A 135 18.72 -16.70 17.73
CA LYS A 135 20.14 -16.45 17.40
C LYS A 135 20.58 -15.09 17.89
N ILE A 136 21.82 -15.01 18.37
CA ILE A 136 22.49 -13.73 18.58
C ILE A 136 23.18 -13.37 17.28
N LEU A 137 22.87 -12.19 16.74
CA LEU A 137 23.45 -11.67 15.51
C LEU A 137 24.02 -10.28 15.77
N LYS A 138 25.11 -9.98 15.08
CA LYS A 138 25.63 -8.63 14.92
C LYS A 138 24.94 -8.02 13.70
N LEU A 139 24.16 -6.95 13.90
CA LEU A 139 23.33 -6.33 12.87
C LEU A 139 23.60 -4.81 12.82
N PRO A 140 23.37 -4.16 11.66
CA PRO A 140 23.33 -2.71 11.58
C PRO A 140 22.40 -2.09 12.62
N LEU A 141 22.77 -0.95 13.19
CA LEU A 141 22.05 -0.31 14.29
C LEU A 141 20.59 -0.02 13.92
N ALA A 142 20.33 0.51 12.73
CA ALA A 142 18.96 0.75 12.26
C ALA A 142 18.11 -0.52 12.20
N VAL A 143 18.69 -1.62 11.73
CA VAL A 143 18.01 -2.93 11.62
C VAL A 143 17.75 -3.50 13.02
N ALA A 144 18.73 -3.41 13.91
CA ALA A 144 18.59 -3.83 15.30
C ALA A 144 17.47 -3.07 16.01
N ILE A 145 17.45 -1.73 15.91
CA ILE A 145 16.39 -0.90 16.49
C ILE A 145 15.02 -1.27 15.93
N LEU A 146 14.89 -1.48 14.62
CA LEU A 146 13.64 -1.93 14.01
C LEU A 146 13.12 -3.23 14.64
N LEU A 147 14.01 -4.20 14.84
CA LEU A 147 13.65 -5.50 15.43
C LEU A 147 13.33 -5.40 16.93
N LEU A 148 14.08 -4.57 17.66
CA LEU A 148 13.84 -4.27 19.08
C LEU A 148 12.48 -3.59 19.27
N CYS A 149 12.18 -2.53 18.52
CA CYS A 149 10.91 -1.80 18.59
C CYS A 149 9.70 -2.66 18.19
N ARG A 150 9.90 -3.64 17.29
CA ARG A 150 8.86 -4.62 16.94
C ARG A 150 8.68 -5.72 17.98
N GLY A 151 9.51 -5.76 19.02
CA GLY A 151 9.45 -6.78 20.07
C GLY A 151 9.86 -8.18 19.62
N VAL A 152 10.63 -8.28 18.53
CA VAL A 152 11.09 -9.57 17.96
C VAL A 152 12.56 -9.87 18.24
N ALA A 153 13.24 -8.95 18.92
CA ALA A 153 14.61 -9.10 19.39
C ALA A 153 14.77 -8.47 20.79
N THR A 154 15.84 -8.82 21.49
CA THR A 154 16.27 -8.19 22.75
C THR A 154 17.75 -7.85 22.69
N LEU A 155 18.18 -6.91 23.53
CA LEU A 155 19.60 -6.81 23.86
C LEU A 155 20.03 -8.08 24.61
N PRO A 156 21.25 -8.58 24.37
CA PRO A 156 21.78 -9.77 25.02
C PRO A 156 22.01 -9.58 26.53
#